data_AF-A0A0K1W1I5-F1
#
_entry.id   AF-A0A0K1W1I5-F1
#
_cell.length_a   1.000
_cell.length_b   1.000
_cell.length_c   1.000
_cell.angle_alpha   90.00
_cell.angle_beta   90.00
_cell.angle_gamma   90.00
#
_symmetry.space_group_name_H-M   'P 1'
#
loop_
_entity.id
_entity.type
_entity.pdbx_description
1 polymer ?
#
loop_
_entity_poly.entity_id
_entity_poly.type
_entity_poly.pdbx_seq_one_letter_code
_entity_poly.pdbx_strand_id
1 'polypeptide(L)'
;MIEYFKTFKIVDNDVNNLKNVRPFWTKEVSKSINKLKKWKVKFKHLSNFELEVPEKYGDYPEFIKQISNYNNFLNQKSKDIKSDIKIYSKLYKIFCDYSYILGWVKFIEIVCKFYEDLKYKEVSNKMEYFLDLVNKTLFSFFEIYKKNMYTLTENDDYIKLLLDNVAIPNKNIFVVNDILGNLLKYSKTLFRKKKVNDAIYIKIASSTLELVNFNYSFSFFSYNIMKNFY
;
A
#
# COMPACT_ATOMS: atom_id res chain seq x y z
N MET A 1 -2.95 8.95 1.01
CA MET A 1 -1.93 7.95 1.39
C MET A 1 -1.02 7.54 0.24
N ILE A 2 -1.52 7.38 -0.99
CA ILE A 2 -0.70 6.95 -2.14
C ILE A 2 0.59 7.77 -2.33
N GLU A 3 0.56 9.08 -2.07
CA GLU A 3 1.74 9.97 -2.14
C GLU A 3 2.91 9.55 -1.22
N TYR A 4 2.62 8.83 -0.13
CA TYR A 4 3.62 8.32 0.82
C TYR A 4 4.13 6.92 0.42
N PHE A 5 3.38 6.18 -0.41
CA PHE A 5 3.74 4.85 -0.88
C PHE A 5 4.72 4.92 -2.07
N LYS A 6 5.84 5.61 -1.88
CA LYS A 6 6.87 5.77 -2.92
C LYS A 6 7.46 4.42 -3.30
N THR A 7 7.59 4.18 -4.60
CA THR A 7 8.36 3.05 -5.13
C THR A 7 9.85 3.25 -4.87
N PHE A 8 10.58 2.15 -4.66
CA PHE A 8 12.03 2.19 -4.58
C PHE A 8 12.66 2.06 -5.97
N LYS A 9 13.90 2.52 -6.12
CA LYS A 9 14.70 2.27 -7.33
C LYS A 9 15.41 0.94 -7.14
N ILE A 10 15.00 -0.07 -7.90
CA ILE A 10 15.64 -1.37 -7.89
C ILE A 10 16.97 -1.32 -8.66
N VAL A 11 18.02 -1.88 -8.08
CA VAL A 11 19.37 -1.98 -8.67
C VAL A 11 19.72 -3.44 -8.97
N ASP A 12 20.82 -3.69 -9.68
CA ASP A 12 21.20 -5.06 -10.10
C ASP A 12 21.36 -6.02 -8.93
N ASN A 13 21.87 -5.52 -7.80
CA ASN A 13 22.01 -6.30 -6.59
C ASN A 13 20.65 -6.75 -6.02
N ASP A 14 19.61 -5.91 -6.13
CA ASP A 14 18.25 -6.28 -5.73
C ASP A 14 17.68 -7.38 -6.64
N VAL A 15 17.93 -7.29 -7.96
CA VAL A 15 17.53 -8.33 -8.91
C VAL A 15 18.20 -9.66 -8.56
N ASN A 16 19.46 -9.65 -8.16
CA ASN A 16 20.15 -10.85 -7.67
C ASN A 16 19.57 -11.35 -6.34
N ASN A 17 19.23 -10.45 -5.41
CA ASN A 17 18.57 -10.81 -4.16
C ASN A 17 17.21 -11.47 -4.40
N LEU A 18 16.44 -11.02 -5.39
CA LEU A 18 15.15 -11.62 -5.76
C LEU A 18 15.26 -13.04 -6.32
N LYS A 19 16.40 -13.41 -6.94
CA LYS A 19 16.61 -14.79 -7.43
C LYS A 19 16.60 -15.83 -6.31
N ASN A 20 16.79 -15.42 -5.05
CA ASN A 20 16.66 -16.30 -3.89
C ASN A 20 15.21 -16.68 -3.56
N VAL A 21 14.22 -16.09 -4.26
CA VAL A 21 12.80 -16.34 -4.01
C VAL A 21 12.10 -16.73 -5.31
N ARG A 22 11.58 -17.96 -5.35
CA ARG A 22 10.69 -18.38 -6.46
C ARG A 22 9.42 -17.52 -6.47
N PRO A 23 9.07 -16.85 -7.59
CA PRO A 23 7.89 -15.99 -7.63
C PRO A 23 6.61 -16.80 -7.46
N PHE A 24 5.89 -16.56 -6.37
CA PHE A 24 4.56 -17.15 -6.12
C PHE A 24 3.42 -16.14 -6.35
N TRP A 25 3.77 -14.87 -6.55
CA TRP A 25 2.83 -13.75 -6.62
C TRP A 25 2.31 -13.45 -8.03
N THR A 26 2.90 -14.03 -9.08
CA THR A 26 2.64 -13.69 -10.49
C THR A 26 1.15 -13.65 -10.82
N LYS A 27 0.38 -14.69 -10.44
CA LYS A 27 -1.06 -14.76 -10.74
C LYS A 27 -1.85 -13.60 -10.14
N GLU A 28 -1.61 -13.27 -8.87
CA GLU A 28 -2.36 -12.21 -8.17
C GLU A 28 -1.94 -10.81 -8.62
N VAL A 29 -0.65 -10.61 -8.91
CA VAL A 29 -0.13 -9.35 -9.46
C VAL A 29 -0.68 -9.14 -10.87
N SER A 30 -0.64 -10.14 -11.75
CA SER A 30 -1.19 -10.05 -13.12
C SER A 30 -2.66 -9.67 -13.13
N LYS A 31 -3.47 -10.29 -12.26
CA LYS A 31 -4.90 -9.94 -12.13
C LYS A 31 -5.07 -8.46 -11.76
N SER A 32 -4.28 -7.97 -10.81
CA SER A 32 -4.36 -6.59 -10.31
C SER A 32 -3.88 -5.58 -11.36
N ILE A 33 -2.80 -5.87 -12.08
CA ILE A 33 -2.32 -5.07 -13.21
C ILE A 33 -3.36 -5.03 -14.33
N ASN A 34 -3.99 -6.15 -14.66
CA ASN A 34 -5.04 -6.18 -15.69
C ASN A 34 -6.26 -5.33 -15.30
N LYS A 35 -6.61 -5.22 -14.02
CA LYS A 35 -7.64 -4.27 -13.55
C LYS A 35 -7.21 -2.81 -13.80
N LEU A 36 -5.96 -2.46 -13.47
CA LEU A 36 -5.43 -1.11 -13.71
C LEU A 36 -5.37 -0.76 -15.21
N LYS A 37 -5.01 -1.73 -16.07
CA LYS A 37 -5.09 -1.58 -17.53
C LYS A 37 -6.52 -1.29 -17.99
N LYS A 38 -7.52 -2.03 -17.50
CA LYS A 38 -8.93 -1.80 -17.83
C LYS A 38 -9.40 -0.41 -17.39
N TRP A 39 -8.92 0.08 -16.25
CA TRP A 39 -9.20 1.45 -15.83
C TRP A 39 -8.60 2.49 -16.78
N LYS A 40 -7.34 2.30 -17.21
CA LYS A 40 -6.68 3.20 -18.18
C LYS A 40 -7.50 3.39 -19.46
N VAL A 41 -8.06 2.31 -20.02
CA VAL A 41 -8.88 2.37 -21.26
C VAL A 41 -10.07 3.32 -21.11
N LYS A 42 -10.65 3.45 -19.91
CA LYS A 42 -11.79 4.35 -19.66
C LYS A 42 -11.43 5.84 -19.74
N PHE A 43 -10.15 6.22 -19.66
CA PHE A 43 -9.71 7.62 -19.63
C PHE A 43 -9.19 8.14 -20.99
N LYS A 44 -9.40 7.38 -22.08
CA LYS A 44 -8.89 7.62 -23.45
C LYS A 44 -7.35 7.61 -23.54
N HIS A 45 -6.81 7.20 -24.69
CA HIS A 45 -5.41 6.79 -24.88
C HIS A 45 -4.38 7.81 -24.36
N LEU A 46 -3.76 7.47 -23.22
CA LEU A 46 -2.51 8.09 -22.77
C LEU A 46 -1.39 7.10 -23.09
N SER A 47 -0.64 7.39 -24.15
CA SER A 47 0.45 6.55 -24.68
C SER A 47 1.62 6.36 -23.69
N ASN A 48 1.65 7.07 -22.56
CA ASN A 48 2.84 7.15 -21.70
C ASN A 48 2.73 6.38 -20.36
N PHE A 49 1.68 5.57 -20.16
CA PHE A 49 1.44 4.85 -18.89
C PHE A 49 1.26 3.35 -19.11
N GLU A 50 2.29 2.69 -19.63
CA GLU A 50 2.31 1.24 -19.79
C GLU A 50 2.51 0.54 -18.44
N LEU A 51 2.01 -0.68 -18.33
CA LEU A 51 2.12 -1.53 -17.14
C LEU A 51 2.26 -2.98 -17.60
N GLU A 52 3.47 -3.45 -17.81
CA GLU A 52 3.75 -4.80 -18.28
C GLU A 52 4.08 -5.70 -17.09
N VAL A 53 3.46 -6.88 -17.04
CA VAL A 53 3.74 -7.80 -15.93
C VAL A 53 5.16 -8.34 -16.13
N PRO A 54 6.01 -8.35 -15.11
CA PRO A 54 7.37 -8.88 -15.24
C PRO A 54 7.31 -10.40 -15.45
N GLU A 55 7.95 -10.89 -16.51
CA GLU A 55 8.01 -12.32 -16.84
C GLU A 55 9.27 -12.98 -16.25
N LYS A 56 10.37 -12.22 -16.19
CA LYS A 56 11.65 -12.63 -15.60
C LYS A 56 12.14 -11.59 -14.59
N TYR A 57 13.09 -11.98 -13.75
CA TYR A 57 13.67 -11.09 -12.72
C TYR A 57 14.27 -9.80 -13.29
N GLY A 58 14.83 -9.86 -14.51
CA GLY A 58 15.40 -8.70 -15.20
C GLY A 58 14.38 -7.63 -15.59
N ASP A 59 13.08 -7.94 -15.56
CA ASP A 59 12.02 -6.99 -15.97
C ASP A 59 11.54 -6.11 -14.80
N TYR A 60 11.86 -6.48 -13.56
CA TYR A 60 11.43 -5.75 -12.36
C TYR A 60 11.85 -4.27 -12.33
N PRO A 61 13.07 -3.89 -12.79
CA PRO A 61 13.46 -2.48 -12.93
C PRO A 61 12.51 -1.64 -13.76
N GLU A 62 12.20 -2.10 -14.97
CA GLU A 62 11.29 -1.36 -15.83
C GLU A 62 9.86 -1.40 -15.28
N PHE A 63 9.42 -2.54 -14.73
CA PHE A 63 8.08 -2.64 -14.15
C PHE A 63 7.86 -1.69 -12.96
N ILE A 64 8.82 -1.60 -12.03
CA ILE A 64 8.69 -0.68 -10.88
C ILE A 64 8.69 0.78 -11.33
N LYS A 65 9.48 1.12 -12.36
CA LYS A 65 9.44 2.44 -12.99
C LYS A 65 8.09 2.73 -13.66
N GLN A 66 7.50 1.75 -14.35
CA GLN A 66 6.16 1.87 -14.91
C GLN A 66 5.09 2.09 -13.82
N ILE A 67 5.18 1.41 -12.67
CA ILE A 67 4.31 1.64 -11.51
C ILE A 67 4.47 3.06 -10.98
N SER A 68 5.71 3.55 -10.86
CA SER A 68 6.00 4.93 -10.48
C SER A 68 5.38 5.93 -11.47
N ASN A 69 5.51 5.69 -12.77
CA ASN A 69 4.92 6.52 -13.81
C ASN A 69 3.39 6.51 -13.77
N TYR A 70 2.77 5.38 -13.44
CA TYR A 70 1.33 5.29 -13.25
C TYR A 70 0.82 6.17 -12.09
N ASN A 71 1.66 6.47 -11.09
CA ASN A 71 1.33 7.46 -10.07
C ASN A 71 1.05 8.83 -10.68
N ASN A 72 1.83 9.24 -11.68
CA ASN A 72 1.64 10.52 -12.36
C ASN A 72 0.29 10.58 -13.08
N PHE A 73 -0.12 9.48 -13.71
CA PHE A 73 -1.46 9.35 -14.28
C PHE A 73 -2.57 9.53 -13.22
N LEU A 74 -2.45 8.83 -12.09
CA LEU A 74 -3.41 8.97 -11.01
C LEU A 74 -3.42 10.37 -10.40
N ASN A 75 -2.27 10.99 -10.21
CA ASN A 75 -2.15 12.34 -9.68
C ASN A 75 -2.85 13.36 -10.59
N GLN A 76 -2.68 13.25 -11.91
CA GLN A 76 -3.38 14.10 -12.88
C GLN A 76 -4.90 13.98 -12.78
N LYS A 77 -5.43 12.77 -12.53
CA LYS A 77 -6.87 12.53 -12.41
C LYS A 77 -7.41 12.69 -10.98
N SER A 78 -6.53 12.70 -9.98
CA SER A 78 -6.92 12.64 -8.57
C SER A 78 -7.69 13.87 -8.11
N LYS A 79 -7.35 15.06 -8.63
CA LYS A 79 -8.03 16.31 -8.29
C LYS A 79 -9.51 16.25 -8.69
N ASP A 80 -9.79 15.87 -9.92
CA ASP A 80 -11.16 15.75 -10.44
C ASP A 80 -11.95 14.62 -9.76
N ILE A 81 -11.27 13.53 -9.36
CA ILE A 81 -11.94 12.40 -8.71
C ILE A 81 -12.25 12.71 -7.24
N LYS A 82 -11.36 13.41 -6.54
CA LYS A 82 -11.49 13.70 -5.11
C LYS A 82 -12.24 15.01 -4.82
N SER A 83 -12.65 15.77 -5.86
CA SER A 83 -13.41 17.01 -5.71
C SER A 83 -14.89 16.80 -5.43
N ASP A 84 -15.46 15.66 -5.80
CA ASP A 84 -16.88 15.36 -5.65
C ASP A 84 -17.11 13.94 -5.13
N ILE A 85 -18.01 13.81 -4.14
CA ILE A 85 -18.27 12.55 -3.45
C ILE A 85 -18.91 11.49 -4.38
N LYS A 86 -19.75 11.90 -5.34
CA LYS A 86 -20.38 10.99 -6.31
C LYS A 86 -19.34 10.49 -7.31
N ILE A 87 -18.45 11.36 -7.79
CA ILE A 87 -17.34 10.95 -8.68
C ILE A 87 -16.40 10.01 -7.92
N TYR A 88 -16.00 10.39 -6.70
CA TYR A 88 -15.15 9.57 -5.84
C TYR A 88 -15.73 8.17 -5.63
N SER A 89 -17.02 8.06 -5.26
CA SER A 89 -17.67 6.76 -5.04
C SER A 89 -17.69 5.82 -6.26
N LYS A 90 -17.63 6.37 -7.49
CA LYS A 90 -17.56 5.58 -8.72
C LYS A 90 -16.14 5.14 -9.06
N LEU A 91 -15.15 5.95 -8.72
CA LEU A 91 -13.77 5.80 -9.20
C LEU A 91 -12.78 5.38 -8.12
N TYR A 92 -13.15 5.36 -6.83
CA TYR A 92 -12.22 5.06 -5.73
C TYR A 92 -11.49 3.71 -5.89
N LYS A 93 -12.13 2.73 -6.54
CA LYS A 93 -11.57 1.40 -6.78
C LYS A 93 -10.23 1.44 -7.52
N ILE A 94 -10.00 2.43 -8.39
CA ILE A 94 -8.70 2.58 -9.06
C ILE A 94 -7.56 2.84 -8.07
N PHE A 95 -7.81 3.65 -7.03
CA PHE A 95 -6.84 3.94 -5.99
C PHE A 95 -6.63 2.74 -5.08
N CYS A 96 -7.68 1.94 -4.82
CA CYS A 96 -7.55 0.68 -4.10
C CYS A 96 -6.70 -0.33 -4.87
N ASP A 97 -7.00 -0.56 -6.16
CA ASP A 97 -6.25 -1.46 -7.03
C ASP A 97 -4.77 -1.01 -7.14
N TYR A 98 -4.51 0.30 -7.22
CA TYR A 98 -3.15 0.82 -7.27
C TYR A 98 -2.42 0.70 -5.92
N SER A 99 -3.09 1.01 -4.80
CA SER A 99 -2.51 0.85 -3.46
C SER A 99 -2.16 -0.62 -3.17
N TYR A 100 -2.96 -1.56 -3.69
CA TYR A 100 -2.64 -2.98 -3.64
C TYR A 100 -1.33 -3.29 -4.35
N ILE A 101 -1.13 -2.76 -5.57
CA ILE A 101 0.14 -2.93 -6.31
C ILE A 101 1.31 -2.30 -5.56
N LEU A 102 1.14 -1.12 -4.95
CA LEU A 102 2.18 -0.49 -4.14
C LEU A 102 2.54 -1.33 -2.90
N GLY A 103 1.56 -1.98 -2.28
CA GLY A 103 1.81 -2.93 -1.19
C GLY A 103 2.66 -4.12 -1.64
N TRP A 104 2.43 -4.62 -2.85
CA TRP A 104 3.28 -5.64 -3.45
C TRP A 104 4.69 -5.12 -3.79
N VAL A 105 4.83 -3.90 -4.35
CA VAL A 105 6.15 -3.30 -4.61
C VAL A 105 6.94 -3.15 -3.32
N LYS A 106 6.30 -2.70 -2.24
CA LYS A 106 6.97 -2.61 -0.93
C LYS A 106 7.35 -3.98 -0.40
N PHE A 107 6.58 -5.03 -0.68
CA PHE A 107 6.97 -6.41 -0.37
C PHE A 107 8.26 -6.80 -1.10
N ILE A 108 8.37 -6.51 -2.41
CA ILE A 108 9.60 -6.76 -3.18
C ILE A 108 10.79 -6.01 -2.57
N GLU A 109 10.62 -4.74 -2.20
CA GLU A 109 11.65 -3.94 -1.52
C GLU A 109 12.16 -4.61 -0.23
N ILE A 110 11.23 -5.10 0.59
CA ILE A 110 11.55 -5.74 1.87
C ILE A 110 12.22 -7.11 1.68
N VAL A 111 11.85 -7.85 0.63
CA VAL A 111 12.56 -9.08 0.24
C VAL A 111 14.00 -8.76 -0.17
N CYS A 112 14.21 -7.76 -1.03
CA CYS A 112 15.55 -7.35 -1.45
C CYS A 112 16.41 -6.95 -0.26
N LYS A 113 15.86 -6.11 0.63
CA LYS A 113 16.53 -5.67 1.86
C LYS A 113 16.87 -6.84 2.79
N PHE A 114 15.94 -7.77 2.98
CA PHE A 114 16.15 -8.94 3.82
C PHE A 114 17.34 -9.78 3.35
N TYR A 115 17.37 -10.15 2.06
CA TYR A 115 18.49 -10.94 1.53
C TYR A 115 19.80 -10.15 1.47
N GLU A 116 19.74 -8.82 1.32
CA GLU A 116 20.94 -7.99 1.44
C GLU A 116 21.49 -7.99 2.86
N ASP A 117 20.61 -7.81 3.85
CA ASP A 117 20.98 -7.83 5.26
C ASP A 117 21.61 -9.18 5.67
N LEU A 118 21.11 -10.31 5.14
CA LEU A 118 21.68 -11.63 5.39
C LEU A 118 23.12 -11.81 4.89
N LYS A 119 23.61 -10.95 3.98
CA LYS A 119 25.02 -11.00 3.53
C LYS A 119 25.99 -10.40 4.55
N TYR A 120 25.53 -9.45 5.36
CA TYR A 120 26.39 -8.66 6.26
C TYR A 120 26.05 -8.79 7.73
N LYS A 121 24.87 -9.32 8.07
CA LYS A 121 24.39 -9.49 9.44
C LYS A 121 24.27 -10.96 9.78
N GLU A 122 24.77 -11.33 10.94
CA GLU A 122 24.47 -12.62 11.54
C GLU A 122 23.04 -12.60 12.07
N VAL A 123 22.14 -13.32 11.37
CA VAL A 123 20.72 -13.41 11.74
C VAL A 123 20.45 -14.81 12.27
N SER A 124 20.28 -14.91 13.58
CA SER A 124 20.00 -16.17 14.28
C SER A 124 18.63 -16.75 13.92
N ASN A 125 17.60 -15.88 13.79
CA ASN A 125 16.25 -16.27 13.40
C ASN A 125 15.76 -15.44 12.20
N LYS A 126 15.79 -16.06 11.01
CA LYS A 126 15.38 -15.44 9.74
C LYS A 126 13.92 -14.99 9.74
N MET A 127 13.03 -15.78 10.34
CA MET A 127 11.60 -15.47 10.39
C MET A 127 11.34 -14.25 11.27
N GLU A 128 11.90 -14.24 12.48
CA GLU A 128 11.74 -13.10 13.40
C GLU A 128 12.32 -11.82 12.80
N TYR A 129 13.49 -11.90 12.14
CA TYR A 129 14.09 -10.75 11.48
C TYR A 129 13.23 -10.22 10.33
N PHE A 130 12.70 -11.10 9.48
CA PHE A 130 11.80 -10.69 8.40
C PHE A 130 10.49 -10.09 8.94
N LEU A 131 9.94 -10.68 10.00
CA LEU A 131 8.74 -10.17 10.65
C LEU A 131 8.95 -8.76 11.23
N ASP A 132 10.10 -8.51 11.84
CA ASP A 132 10.48 -7.19 12.34
C ASP A 132 10.55 -6.15 11.20
N LEU A 133 11.16 -6.49 10.06
CA LEU A 133 11.18 -5.62 8.87
C LEU A 133 9.76 -5.30 8.37
N VAL A 134 8.89 -6.29 8.31
CA VAL A 134 7.49 -6.15 7.89
C VAL A 134 6.71 -5.25 8.86
N ASN A 135 6.81 -5.51 10.16
CA ASN A 135 6.07 -4.79 11.19
C ASN A 135 6.53 -3.33 11.31
N LYS A 136 7.84 -3.07 11.27
CA LYS A 136 8.38 -1.70 11.23
C LYS A 136 7.86 -0.93 10.02
N THR A 137 7.79 -1.58 8.86
CA THR A 137 7.29 -0.96 7.63
C THR A 137 5.82 -0.60 7.75
N LEU A 138 4.97 -1.54 8.16
CA LEU A 138 3.53 -1.28 8.32
C LEU A 138 3.25 -0.21 9.38
N PHE A 139 3.96 -0.27 10.51
CA PHE A 139 3.83 0.71 11.58
C PHE A 139 4.20 2.12 11.11
N SER A 140 5.28 2.27 10.32
CA SER A 140 5.68 3.57 9.78
C SER A 140 4.59 4.22 8.91
N PHE A 141 3.88 3.44 8.10
CA PHE A 141 2.76 3.96 7.30
C PHE A 141 1.51 4.25 8.13
N PHE A 142 1.28 3.46 9.19
CA PHE A 142 0.23 3.73 10.15
C PHE A 142 0.46 5.05 10.89
N GLU A 143 1.70 5.36 11.31
CA GLU A 143 2.03 6.63 11.96
C GLU A 143 1.82 7.84 11.04
N ILE A 144 2.20 7.73 9.76
CA ILE A 144 1.89 8.76 8.76
C ILE A 144 0.38 8.98 8.64
N TYR A 145 -0.38 7.89 8.57
CA TYR A 145 -1.83 7.95 8.52
C TYR A 145 -2.43 8.58 9.77
N LYS A 146 -1.96 8.19 10.96
CA LYS A 146 -2.38 8.72 12.26
C LYS A 146 -2.18 10.24 12.32
N LYS A 147 -1.00 10.72 11.94
CA LYS A 147 -0.71 12.16 11.84
C LYS A 147 -1.69 12.88 10.92
N ASN A 148 -1.96 12.31 9.74
CA ASN A 148 -2.92 12.89 8.79
C ASN A 148 -4.34 12.93 9.36
N MET A 149 -4.77 11.91 10.11
CA MET A 149 -6.10 11.89 10.73
C MET A 149 -6.25 12.96 11.81
N TYR A 150 -5.22 13.19 12.62
CA TYR A 150 -5.23 14.26 13.61
C TYR A 150 -5.34 15.66 13.00
N THR A 151 -4.65 15.90 11.88
CA THR A 151 -4.81 17.18 11.15
C THR A 151 -6.22 17.36 10.57
N LEU A 152 -6.89 16.27 10.18
CA LEU A 152 -8.22 16.35 9.54
C LEU A 152 -9.39 16.43 10.53
N THR A 153 -9.18 16.01 11.78
CA THR A 153 -10.26 15.79 12.76
C THR A 153 -9.95 16.42 14.10
N GLU A 154 -9.23 17.54 14.07
CA GLU A 154 -8.74 18.28 15.24
C GLU A 154 -9.68 18.16 16.45
N ASN A 155 -9.15 17.65 17.57
CA ASN A 155 -9.84 17.47 18.84
C ASN A 155 -10.97 16.41 18.90
N ASP A 156 -11.05 15.47 17.96
CA ASP A 156 -11.95 14.31 18.11
C ASP A 156 -11.32 13.21 19.00
N ASP A 157 -11.80 13.11 20.25
CA ASP A 157 -11.27 12.19 21.26
C ASP A 157 -11.48 10.72 20.91
N TYR A 158 -12.55 10.39 20.17
CA TYR A 158 -12.80 9.01 19.75
C TYR A 158 -11.80 8.57 18.68
N ILE A 159 -11.46 9.45 17.73
CA ILE A 159 -10.41 9.17 16.74
C ILE A 159 -9.05 9.02 17.42
N LYS A 160 -8.72 9.86 18.41
CA LYS A 160 -7.50 9.69 19.23
C LYS A 160 -7.48 8.34 19.91
N LEU A 161 -8.54 7.98 20.62
CA LEU A 161 -8.66 6.69 21.29
C LEU A 161 -8.44 5.51 20.34
N LEU A 162 -9.02 5.55 19.13
CA LEU A 162 -8.85 4.50 18.13
C LEU A 162 -7.40 4.38 17.62
N LEU A 163 -6.70 5.50 17.47
CA LEU A 163 -5.37 5.54 16.84
C LEU A 163 -4.21 5.41 17.84
N ASP A 164 -4.44 5.73 19.11
CA ASP A 164 -3.42 5.65 20.16
C ASP A 164 -3.35 4.24 20.78
N ASN A 165 -4.42 3.47 20.73
CA ASN A 165 -4.47 2.13 21.31
C ASN A 165 -3.96 1.05 20.34
N VAL A 166 -2.73 1.22 19.83
CA VAL A 166 -2.15 0.35 18.80
C VAL A 166 -0.77 -0.12 19.23
N ALA A 167 -0.61 -1.44 19.39
CA ALA A 167 0.65 -2.08 19.76
C ALA A 167 1.20 -2.92 18.60
N ILE A 168 2.52 -2.90 18.42
CA ILE A 168 3.21 -3.75 17.45
C ILE A 168 3.38 -5.15 18.06
N PRO A 169 2.80 -6.21 17.48
CA PRO A 169 3.02 -7.56 17.97
C PRO A 169 4.42 -8.07 17.60
N ASN A 170 5.01 -8.89 18.49
CA ASN A 170 6.33 -9.48 18.26
C ASN A 170 6.29 -10.79 17.45
N LYS A 171 5.14 -11.47 17.40
CA LYS A 171 5.01 -12.85 16.85
C LYS A 171 4.15 -12.95 15.61
N ASN A 172 3.38 -11.91 15.29
CA ASN A 172 2.44 -11.89 14.17
C ASN A 172 2.65 -10.64 13.34
N ILE A 173 2.15 -10.63 12.11
CA ILE A 173 2.13 -9.41 11.30
C ILE A 173 1.23 -8.38 12.00
N PHE A 174 1.68 -7.13 12.04
CA PHE A 174 0.94 -5.99 12.53
C PHE A 174 -0.34 -5.77 11.69
N VAL A 175 -1.51 -5.78 12.35
CA VAL A 175 -2.81 -5.63 11.69
C VAL A 175 -3.56 -4.46 12.31
N VAL A 176 -3.98 -3.52 11.46
CA VAL A 176 -4.77 -2.33 11.86
C VAL A 176 -6.12 -2.24 11.13
N ASN A 177 -6.51 -3.27 10.39
CA ASN A 177 -7.69 -3.22 9.53
C ASN A 177 -8.99 -2.94 10.30
N ASP A 178 -9.12 -3.47 11.52
CA ASP A 178 -10.31 -3.24 12.36
C ASP A 178 -10.38 -1.78 12.83
N ILE A 179 -9.24 -1.20 13.23
CA ILE A 179 -9.12 0.21 13.61
C ILE A 179 -9.49 1.11 12.42
N LEU A 180 -8.91 0.83 11.24
CA LEU A 180 -9.20 1.55 10.01
C LEU A 180 -10.68 1.42 9.61
N GLY A 181 -11.27 0.23 9.76
CA GLY A 181 -12.69 -0.02 9.52
C GLY A 181 -13.60 0.78 10.46
N ASN A 182 -13.26 0.84 11.74
CA ASN A 182 -13.99 1.62 12.74
C ASN A 182 -13.87 3.13 12.48
N LEU A 183 -12.70 3.61 12.08
CA LEU A 183 -12.49 5.00 11.71
C LEU A 183 -13.33 5.38 10.47
N LEU A 184 -13.39 4.52 9.45
CA LEU A 184 -14.25 4.76 8.28
C LEU A 184 -15.75 4.79 8.64
N LYS A 185 -16.20 3.88 9.52
CA LYS A 185 -17.58 3.88 10.03
C LYS A 185 -17.88 5.17 10.80
N TYR A 186 -16.96 5.59 11.66
CA TYR A 186 -17.12 6.79 12.47
C TYR A 186 -17.09 8.07 11.63
N SER A 187 -16.18 8.18 10.66
CA SER A 187 -16.13 9.33 9.75
C SER A 187 -17.41 9.48 8.93
N LYS A 188 -18.03 8.37 8.51
CA LYS A 188 -19.36 8.38 7.89
C LYS A 188 -20.45 8.92 8.83
N THR A 189 -20.37 8.60 10.12
CA THR A 189 -21.29 9.16 11.13
C THR A 189 -21.06 10.65 11.31
N LEU A 190 -19.82 11.11 11.42
CA LEU A 190 -19.47 12.52 11.48
C LEU A 190 -20.01 13.28 10.26
N PHE A 191 -19.84 12.71 9.07
CA PHE A 191 -20.33 13.28 7.83
C PHE A 191 -21.86 13.40 7.81
N ARG A 192 -22.59 12.32 8.14
CA ARG A 192 -24.06 12.34 8.24
C ARG A 192 -24.60 13.35 9.25
N LYS A 193 -23.87 13.53 10.37
CA LYS A 193 -24.18 14.52 11.40
C LYS A 193 -23.66 15.93 11.06
N LYS A 194 -23.11 16.14 9.85
CA LYS A 194 -22.53 17.41 9.39
C LYS A 194 -21.42 17.98 10.28
N LYS A 195 -20.74 17.12 11.05
CA LYS A 195 -19.57 17.50 11.87
C LYS A 195 -18.30 17.65 11.02
N VAL A 196 -18.27 17.03 9.84
CA VAL A 196 -17.22 17.20 8.83
C VAL A 196 -17.87 17.45 7.48
N ASN A 197 -17.18 18.19 6.62
CA ASN A 197 -17.63 18.45 5.24
C ASN A 197 -17.19 17.32 4.28
N ASP A 198 -17.68 17.38 3.04
CA ASP A 198 -17.38 16.43 1.97
C ASP A 198 -15.87 16.25 1.75
N ALA A 199 -15.11 17.35 1.74
CA ALA A 199 -13.67 17.31 1.48
C ALA A 199 -12.92 16.55 2.58
N ILE A 200 -13.24 16.78 3.86
CA ILE A 200 -12.65 16.06 4.99
C ILE A 200 -13.05 14.58 4.92
N TYR A 201 -14.34 14.28 4.70
CA TYR A 201 -14.81 12.90 4.60
C TYR A 201 -14.12 12.14 3.46
N ILE A 202 -13.99 12.74 2.26
CA ILE A 202 -13.29 12.12 1.13
C ILE A 202 -11.81 11.89 1.44
N LYS A 203 -11.14 12.84 2.10
CA LYS A 203 -9.73 12.68 2.51
C LYS A 203 -9.55 11.53 3.50
N ILE A 204 -10.43 11.42 4.50
CA ILE A 204 -10.42 10.31 5.46
C ILE A 204 -10.70 8.99 4.74
N ALA A 205 -11.78 8.92 3.97
CA ALA A 205 -12.20 7.70 3.28
C ALA A 205 -11.12 7.20 2.30
N SER A 206 -10.58 8.10 1.48
CA SER A 206 -9.50 7.76 0.53
C SER A 206 -8.25 7.29 1.24
N SER A 207 -7.76 8.02 2.24
CA SER A 207 -6.57 7.64 2.99
C SER A 207 -6.73 6.29 3.68
N THR A 208 -7.91 6.03 4.23
CA THR A 208 -8.22 4.78 4.95
C THR A 208 -8.27 3.60 3.98
N LEU A 209 -9.00 3.72 2.87
CA LEU A 209 -9.13 2.65 1.89
C LEU A 209 -7.80 2.35 1.18
N GLU A 210 -7.04 3.39 0.85
CA GLU A 210 -5.69 3.27 0.28
C GLU A 210 -4.78 2.47 1.24
N LEU A 211 -4.75 2.81 2.54
CA LEU A 211 -3.95 2.09 3.53
C LEU A 211 -4.42 0.65 3.76
N VAL A 212 -5.73 0.40 3.84
CA VAL A 212 -6.27 -0.97 4.00
C VAL A 212 -5.81 -1.87 2.85
N ASN A 213 -5.91 -1.40 1.60
CA ASN A 213 -5.55 -2.20 0.43
C ASN A 213 -4.03 -2.41 0.33
N PHE A 214 -3.25 -1.38 0.66
CA PHE A 214 -1.80 -1.50 0.79
C PHE A 214 -1.40 -2.55 1.83
N ASN A 215 -1.93 -2.44 3.06
CA ASN A 215 -1.62 -3.35 4.17
C ASN A 215 -2.04 -4.78 3.86
N TYR A 216 -3.22 -4.96 3.26
CA TYR A 216 -3.68 -6.29 2.85
C TYR A 216 -2.71 -6.95 1.87
N SER A 217 -2.33 -6.24 0.80
CA SER A 217 -1.39 -6.74 -0.21
C SER A 217 -0.03 -7.07 0.41
N PHE A 218 0.58 -6.10 1.11
CA PHE A 218 1.90 -6.25 1.72
C PHE A 218 1.92 -7.40 2.73
N SER A 219 0.91 -7.48 3.61
CA SER A 219 0.81 -8.54 4.61
C SER A 219 0.57 -9.91 3.98
N PHE A 220 -0.27 -9.99 2.93
CA PHE A 220 -0.54 -11.24 2.22
C PHE A 220 0.73 -11.84 1.61
N PHE A 221 1.51 -11.03 0.89
CA PHE A 221 2.76 -11.51 0.29
C PHE A 221 3.83 -11.80 1.35
N SER A 222 3.94 -10.95 2.38
CA SER A 222 4.87 -11.14 3.50
C SER A 222 4.56 -12.42 4.29
N TYR A 223 3.29 -12.73 4.52
CA TYR A 223 2.89 -13.96 5.19
C TYR A 223 3.28 -15.20 4.39
N ASN A 224 3.05 -15.17 3.07
CA ASN A 224 3.36 -16.32 2.22
C ASN A 224 4.87 -16.58 2.10
N ILE A 225 5.73 -15.57 2.11
CA ILE A 225 7.18 -15.81 2.12
C ILE A 225 7.66 -16.37 3.47
N MET A 226 7.11 -15.90 4.60
CA MET A 226 7.50 -16.39 5.92
C MET A 226 7.21 -17.88 6.12
N LYS A 227 6.19 -18.42 5.45
CA LYS A 227 5.92 -19.88 5.46
C LYS A 227 7.08 -20.71 4.90
N ASN A 228 7.92 -20.11 4.06
CA ASN A 228 9.08 -20.78 3.47
C ASN A 228 10.35 -20.68 4.33
N PHE A 229 10.28 -19.99 5.49
CA PHE A 229 11.39 -19.92 6.45
C PHE A 229 11.33 -21.01 7.53
N TYR A 230 10.27 -21.80 7.53
CA TYR A 230 10.11 -23.01 8.36
C TYR A 230 10.66 -24.24 7.65
#